data_AF-A0A6C1QH46-F1
#
_entry.id   AF-A0A6C1QH46-F1
#
_cell.length_a   1.000
_cell.length_b   1.000
_cell.length_c   1.000
_cell.angle_alpha   90.00
_cell.angle_beta   90.00
_cell.angle_gamma   90.00
#
_symmetry.space_group_name_H-M   'P 1'
#
loop_
_entity.id
_entity.type
_entity.pdbx_description
1 polymer ?
#
loop_
_entity_poly.entity_id
_entity_poly.type
_entity_poly.pdbx_seq_one_letter_code
_entity_poly.pdbx_strand_id
1 'polypeptide(L)'
;MSDKFQNRYRIPSARLKNWDYGRNAAYFITICTQNRISWFGEIKIRTDAMHCVSTIKKTSPTKNQFGPQSKNLASIIRGFKTGVTKNARLINPYFAWQSRYHDRIIRNNLEYKRISTYIRNNPANWRNDEFFDNK
;
A
#
# COMPACT_ATOMS: atom_id res chain seq x y z
N MET A 1 6.65 26.11 12.78
CA MET A 1 6.70 26.66 11.41
C MET A 1 7.00 25.50 10.47
N SER A 2 6.09 25.18 9.53
CA SER A 2 6.24 24.04 8.61
C SER A 2 7.01 24.45 7.36
N ASP A 3 8.12 23.75 7.07
CA ASP A 3 8.96 24.04 5.91
C ASP A 3 8.21 23.81 4.59
N LYS A 4 8.07 24.86 3.78
CA LYS A 4 7.52 24.80 2.42
C LYS A 4 8.62 24.31 1.47
N PHE A 5 8.42 23.19 0.80
CA PHE A 5 9.30 22.74 -0.30
C PHE A 5 8.70 23.20 -1.63
N GLN A 6 9.43 24.01 -2.41
CA GLN A 6 8.95 24.59 -3.68
C GLN A 6 7.59 25.30 -3.58
N ASN A 7 7.39 26.12 -2.54
CA ASN A 7 6.14 26.86 -2.29
C ASN A 7 4.86 26.00 -2.15
N ARG A 8 4.99 24.70 -1.83
CA ARG A 8 3.83 23.82 -1.56
C ARG A 8 3.95 23.18 -0.17
N TYR A 9 2.82 23.05 0.53
CA TYR A 9 2.74 22.26 1.75
C TYR A 9 3.06 20.80 1.43
N ARG A 10 4.17 20.29 1.98
CA ARG A 10 4.54 18.88 1.82
C ARG A 10 3.95 18.08 2.97
N ILE A 11 3.05 17.14 2.65
CA ILE A 11 2.55 16.19 3.64
C ILE A 11 3.74 15.33 4.12
N PRO A 12 4.08 15.36 5.42
CA PRO A 12 5.19 14.59 5.95
C PRO A 12 4.98 13.10 5.68
N SER A 13 6.08 12.40 5.42
CA SER A 13 6.04 10.96 5.18
C SER A 13 5.86 10.22 6.51
N ALA A 14 4.83 9.39 6.62
CA ALA A 14 4.66 8.45 7.74
C ALA A 14 5.66 7.27 7.69
N ARG A 15 6.46 7.17 6.62
CA ARG A 15 7.47 6.11 6.45
C ARG A 15 8.52 6.15 7.56
N LEU A 16 8.96 4.96 7.96
CA LEU A 16 10.03 4.81 8.94
C LEU A 16 11.30 5.46 8.39
N LYS A 17 11.78 6.48 9.10
CA LYS A 17 13.04 7.16 8.76
C LYS A 17 14.17 6.15 8.87
N ASN A 18 15.17 6.28 7.99
CA ASN A 18 16.37 5.44 7.95
C ASN A 18 16.12 3.96 7.59
N TRP A 19 14.94 3.59 7.09
CA TRP A 19 14.70 2.27 6.51
C TRP A 19 14.81 2.29 4.99
N ASP A 20 15.50 1.30 4.44
CA ASP A 20 15.56 1.06 3.00
C ASP A 20 14.39 0.17 2.56
N TYR A 21 13.41 0.78 1.91
CA TYR A 21 12.20 0.14 1.38
C TYR A 21 12.45 -0.75 0.13
N GLY A 22 13.71 -0.89 -0.29
CA GLY A 22 14.17 -1.94 -1.20
C GLY A 22 14.58 -3.24 -0.50
N ARG A 23 14.71 -3.24 0.83
CA ARG A 23 15.08 -4.44 1.60
C ARG A 23 13.93 -5.41 1.75
N ASN A 24 14.31 -6.68 1.80
CA ASN A 24 13.42 -7.78 2.18
C ASN A 24 12.94 -7.59 3.61
N ALA A 25 11.63 -7.42 3.74
CA ALA A 25 10.90 -7.36 5.01
C ALA A 25 9.43 -7.61 4.74
N ALA A 26 8.67 -7.87 5.80
CA ALA A 26 7.22 -7.89 5.72
C ALA A 26 6.68 -6.46 5.77
N TYR A 27 5.83 -6.12 4.80
CA TYR A 27 5.17 -4.81 4.70
C TYR A 27 3.66 -5.01 4.76
N PHE A 28 3.00 -4.25 5.63
CA PHE A 28 1.57 -4.02 5.57
C PHE A 28 1.28 -2.84 4.66
N ILE A 29 0.35 -3.00 3.72
CA ILE A 29 0.06 -2.01 2.68
C ILE A 29 -1.45 -1.84 2.58
N THR A 30 -1.90 -0.60 2.46
CA THR A 30 -3.30 -0.29 2.18
C THR A 30 -3.37 0.63 0.97
N ILE A 31 -4.19 0.24 -0.01
CA ILE A 31 -4.43 0.99 -1.25
C ILE A 31 -5.93 1.17 -1.39
N CYS A 32 -6.38 2.40 -1.58
CA CYS A 32 -7.78 2.73 -1.75
C CYS A 32 -8.06 3.24 -3.15
N THR A 33 -9.25 2.92 -3.66
CA THR A 33 -9.81 3.53 -4.86
C THR A 33 -10.18 4.99 -4.59
N GLN A 34 -10.25 5.79 -5.65
CA GLN A 34 -10.67 7.18 -5.55
C GLN A 34 -12.06 7.25 -4.93
N ASN A 35 -12.26 8.18 -3.98
CA ASN A 35 -13.49 8.37 -3.22
C ASN A 35 -14.00 7.10 -2.51
N ARG A 36 -13.12 6.12 -2.24
CA ARG A 36 -13.46 4.84 -1.59
C ARG A 36 -14.58 4.06 -2.30
N ILE A 37 -14.72 4.25 -3.61
CA ILE A 37 -15.73 3.56 -4.43
C ILE A 37 -15.40 2.06 -4.50
N SER A 38 -16.38 1.21 -4.22
CA SER A 38 -16.25 -0.26 -4.19
C SER A 38 -16.22 -0.88 -5.59
N TRP A 39 -15.15 -0.62 -6.37
CA TRP A 39 -15.00 -1.11 -7.74
C TRP A 39 -14.79 -2.62 -7.89
N PHE A 40 -14.32 -3.28 -6.85
CA PHE A 40 -13.88 -4.69 -6.91
C PHE A 40 -14.90 -5.68 -6.35
N GLY A 41 -16.13 -5.22 -6.08
CA GLY A 41 -17.19 -6.04 -5.51
C GLY A 41 -17.00 -6.37 -4.03
N GLU A 42 -17.71 -7.40 -3.57
CA GLU A 42 -17.68 -7.87 -2.19
C GLU A 42 -16.64 -9.00 -2.02
N ILE A 43 -15.81 -8.89 -0.99
CA ILE A 43 -14.87 -9.95 -0.64
C ILE A 43 -15.65 -11.08 0.03
N LYS A 44 -15.83 -12.19 -0.68
CA LYS A 44 -16.23 -13.45 -0.05
C LYS A 44 -15.02 -14.03 0.66
N ILE A 45 -15.04 -14.07 1.99
CA ILE A 45 -13.95 -14.63 2.79
C ILE A 45 -13.76 -16.10 2.39
N ARG A 46 -12.70 -16.37 1.64
CA ARG A 46 -12.06 -17.68 1.53
C ARG A 46 -10.74 -17.58 2.29
N THR A 47 -10.34 -18.64 2.97
CA THR A 47 -9.23 -18.73 3.94
C THR A 47 -7.83 -18.33 3.44
N ASP A 48 -7.69 -17.80 2.23
CA ASP A 48 -6.45 -17.91 1.45
C ASP A 48 -5.84 -16.53 1.08
N ALA A 49 -6.26 -15.45 1.73
CA ALA A 49 -5.67 -14.12 1.50
C ALA A 49 -4.38 -13.90 2.31
N MET A 50 -3.38 -14.76 2.11
CA MET A 50 -2.01 -14.58 2.64
C MET A 50 -0.99 -14.83 1.53
N HIS A 51 -0.99 -14.00 0.49
CA HIS A 51 0.07 -14.03 -0.51
C HIS A 51 1.32 -13.30 0.01
N CYS A 52 2.31 -14.09 0.45
CA CYS A 52 3.66 -13.61 0.72
C CYS A 52 4.40 -13.41 -0.62
N VAL A 53 4.66 -12.16 -1.01
CA VAL A 53 5.54 -11.87 -2.16
C VAL A 53 6.96 -11.71 -1.63
N SER A 54 7.78 -12.75 -1.78
CA SER A 54 9.21 -12.71 -1.50
C SER A 54 9.96 -12.12 -2.70
N THR A 55 10.67 -11.01 -2.49
CA THR A 55 11.70 -10.57 -3.44
C THR A 55 13.01 -11.27 -3.12
N ILE A 56 13.43 -12.22 -3.95
CA ILE A 56 14.81 -12.73 -3.89
C ILE A 56 15.72 -11.62 -4.43
N LYS A 57 16.70 -11.12 -3.67
CA LYS A 57 17.90 -10.48 -4.28
C LYS A 57 19.14 -10.36 -3.41
N LYS A 58 20.28 -10.64 -4.07
CA LYS A 58 21.68 -10.43 -3.70
C LYS A 58 21.96 -9.01 -3.19
N THR A 59 22.78 -8.94 -2.14
CA THR A 59 23.27 -7.75 -1.43
C THR A 59 24.43 -7.03 -2.14
N SER A 60 24.39 -5.70 -2.15
CA SER A 60 25.59 -4.83 -2.12
C SER A 60 25.22 -3.46 -1.51
N PRO A 61 26.15 -2.73 -0.86
CA PRO A 61 25.83 -1.54 -0.09
C PRO A 61 26.05 -0.27 -0.92
N THR A 62 25.07 0.62 -1.10
CA THR A 62 25.36 1.99 -1.59
C THR A 62 24.33 3.05 -1.17
N LYS A 63 24.87 4.28 -1.01
CA LYS A 63 24.23 5.59 -0.79
C LYS A 63 23.03 5.86 -1.70
N ASN A 64 22.04 6.62 -1.19
CA ASN A 64 20.87 7.08 -1.95
C ASN A 64 21.26 7.90 -3.19
N GLN A 65 21.09 7.29 -4.37
CA GLN A 65 21.14 7.95 -5.67
C GLN A 65 19.85 7.58 -6.44
N PHE A 66 19.25 8.53 -7.16
CA PHE A 66 18.08 8.26 -8.00
C PHE A 66 18.49 7.42 -9.22
N GLY A 67 18.58 6.10 -9.02
CA GLY A 67 18.71 5.10 -10.08
C GLY A 67 17.35 4.63 -10.61
N PRO A 68 17.33 3.66 -11.54
CA PRO A 68 16.10 3.15 -12.14
C PRO A 68 15.09 2.76 -11.06
N GLN A 69 13.84 3.23 -11.17
CA GLN A 69 12.73 2.93 -10.25
C GLN A 69 12.34 1.45 -10.33
N SER A 70 13.23 0.58 -9.83
CA SER A 70 13.13 -0.87 -9.85
C SER A 70 13.67 -1.38 -8.51
N LYS A 71 13.11 -2.49 -8.01
CA LYS A 71 13.53 -3.15 -6.76
C LYS A 71 13.22 -2.40 -5.45
N ASN A 72 12.16 -1.59 -5.40
CA ASN A 72 11.64 -1.05 -4.14
C ASN A 72 10.11 -1.19 -4.05
N LEU A 73 9.59 -1.08 -2.81
CA LEU A 73 8.15 -1.17 -2.53
C LEU A 73 7.29 -0.28 -3.45
N ALA A 74 7.75 0.94 -3.71
CA ALA A 74 7.01 1.87 -4.57
C ALA A 74 6.93 1.42 -6.03
N SER A 75 7.97 0.75 -6.53
CA SER A 75 8.00 0.20 -7.89
C SER A 75 7.03 -0.97 -8.03
N ILE A 76 6.95 -1.83 -7.01
CA ILE A 76 5.99 -2.94 -6.94
C ILE A 76 4.55 -2.41 -6.93
N ILE A 77 4.26 -1.44 -6.06
CA ILE A 77 2.90 -0.87 -5.98
C ILE A 77 2.53 -0.09 -7.26
N ARG A 78 3.50 0.59 -7.89
CA ARG A 78 3.28 1.23 -9.20
C ARG A 78 2.90 0.18 -10.25
N GLY A 79 3.63 -0.93 -10.33
CA GLY A 79 3.34 -2.03 -11.26
C GLY A 79 1.95 -2.61 -11.03
N PHE A 80 1.61 -2.92 -9.76
CA PHE A 80 0.28 -3.42 -9.38
C PHE A 80 -0.84 -2.45 -9.77
N LYS A 81 -0.75 -1.18 -9.36
CA LYS A 81 -1.75 -0.16 -9.71
C LYS A 81 -1.88 -0.02 -11.22
N THR A 82 -0.79 -0.08 -11.98
CA THR A 82 -0.83 0.01 -13.45
C THR A 82 -1.57 -1.17 -14.06
N GLY A 83 -1.22 -2.40 -13.66
CA GLY A 83 -1.86 -3.62 -14.17
C GLY A 83 -3.36 -3.67 -13.86
N VAL A 84 -3.76 -3.33 -12.64
CA VAL A 84 -5.18 -3.28 -12.26
C VAL A 84 -5.90 -2.15 -12.98
N THR A 85 -5.29 -0.96 -13.10
CA THR A 85 -5.92 0.17 -13.83
C THR A 85 -6.21 -0.19 -15.28
N LYS A 86 -5.29 -0.89 -15.96
CA LYS A 86 -5.48 -1.33 -17.34
C LYS A 86 -6.76 -2.18 -17.47
N ASN A 87 -6.94 -3.17 -16.60
CA ASN A 87 -8.09 -4.06 -16.64
C ASN A 87 -9.38 -3.40 -16.14
N ALA A 88 -9.32 -2.65 -15.04
CA ALA A 88 -10.48 -1.98 -14.45
C ALA A 88 -11.07 -0.93 -15.40
N ARG A 89 -10.23 -0.22 -16.17
CA ARG A 89 -10.71 0.77 -17.15
C ARG A 89 -11.37 0.20 -18.39
N LEU A 90 -11.17 -1.09 -18.69
CA LEU A 90 -11.95 -1.78 -19.72
C LEU A 90 -13.42 -1.94 -19.29
N ILE A 91 -13.67 -2.04 -17.98
CA ILE A 91 -15.02 -2.18 -17.41
C ILE A 91 -15.61 -0.80 -17.12
N ASN A 92 -14.84 0.09 -16.50
CA ASN A 92 -15.27 1.46 -16.22
C ASN A 92 -14.14 2.48 -16.43
N PRO A 93 -14.28 3.40 -17.41
CA PRO A 93 -13.22 4.35 -17.75
C PRO A 93 -12.88 5.34 -16.62
N TYR A 94 -13.82 5.56 -15.68
CA TYR A 94 -13.65 6.46 -14.54
C TYR A 94 -12.89 5.83 -13.37
N PHE A 95 -12.48 4.56 -13.48
CA PHE A 95 -11.67 3.92 -12.44
C PHE A 95 -10.39 4.73 -12.16
N ALA A 96 -10.22 5.07 -10.88
CA ALA A 96 -9.06 5.79 -10.37
C ALA A 96 -8.69 5.30 -8.97
N TRP A 97 -7.41 5.43 -8.63
CA TRP A 97 -6.90 5.20 -7.29
C TRP A 97 -6.83 6.50 -6.50
N GLN A 98 -7.00 6.42 -5.18
CA GLN A 98 -6.54 7.50 -4.31
C GLN A 98 -5.03 7.71 -4.52
N SER A 99 -4.61 8.97 -4.46
CA SER A 99 -3.19 9.32 -4.53
C SER A 99 -2.40 8.64 -3.40
N ARG A 100 -1.18 8.20 -3.72
CA ARG A 100 -0.28 7.48 -2.79
C ARG A 100 -0.93 6.19 -2.24
N TYR A 101 -0.34 5.64 -1.20
CA TYR A 101 -0.81 4.46 -0.48
C TYR A 101 -0.20 4.51 0.93
N HIS A 102 -0.80 3.77 1.87
CA HIS A 102 -0.23 3.60 3.20
C HIS A 102 0.66 2.36 3.23
N ASP A 103 1.80 2.45 3.90
CA ASP A 103 2.71 1.34 4.12
C ASP A 103 3.27 1.34 5.55
N ARG A 104 3.51 0.14 6.09
CA ARG A 104 4.11 -0.07 7.41
C ARG A 104 4.98 -1.32 7.40
N ILE A 105 6.22 -1.19 7.85
CA ILE A 105 7.12 -2.33 8.05
C ILE A 105 6.67 -3.09 9.31
N ILE A 106 6.52 -4.40 9.18
CA ILE A 106 6.19 -5.29 10.29
C ILE A 106 7.51 -5.71 10.95
N ARG A 107 7.70 -5.34 12.21
CA ARG A 107 9.01 -5.43 12.89
C ARG A 107 9.11 -6.62 13.83
N ASN A 108 7.99 -7.22 14.22
CA ASN A 108 7.97 -8.37 15.13
C ASN A 108 6.69 -9.21 14.96
N ASN A 109 6.69 -10.39 15.60
CA ASN A 109 5.60 -11.35 15.52
C ASN A 109 4.29 -10.84 16.13
N LEU A 110 4.34 -10.02 17.19
CA LEU A 110 3.14 -9.46 17.80
C LEU A 110 2.44 -8.49 16.84
N GLU A 111 3.22 -7.62 16.19
CA GLU A 111 2.73 -6.70 15.16
C GLU A 111 2.18 -7.46 13.95
N TYR A 112 2.88 -8.51 13.51
CA TYR A 112 2.40 -9.40 12.45
C TYR A 112 1.02 -9.99 12.78
N LYS A 113 0.86 -10.58 13.98
CA LYS A 113 -0.40 -11.17 14.43
C LYS A 113 -1.52 -10.13 14.48
N ARG A 114 -1.25 -8.93 15.02
CA ARG A 114 -2.23 -7.83 15.08
C ARG A 114 -2.68 -7.40 13.68
N ILE A 115 -1.75 -7.23 12.75
CA ILE A 115 -2.05 -6.84 11.37
C ILE A 115 -2.80 -7.95 10.64
N SER A 116 -2.40 -9.21 10.82
CA SER A 116 -3.09 -10.36 10.24
C SER A 116 -4.55 -10.44 10.73
N THR A 117 -4.77 -10.28 12.03
CA THR A 117 -6.11 -10.21 12.62
C THR A 117 -6.91 -9.03 12.08
N TYR A 118 -6.30 -7.85 11.97
CA TYR A 118 -6.93 -6.68 11.36
C TYR A 118 -7.40 -6.98 9.93
N ILE A 119 -6.51 -7.49 9.06
CA ILE A 119 -6.85 -7.82 7.67
C ILE A 119 -8.00 -8.83 7.59
N ARG A 120 -7.96 -9.87 8.42
CA ARG A 120 -8.99 -10.92 8.43
C ARG A 120 -10.36 -10.37 8.85
N ASN A 121 -10.38 -9.47 9.82
CA ASN A 121 -11.62 -8.97 10.41
C ASN A 121 -12.15 -7.72 9.69
N ASN A 122 -11.30 -7.01 8.92
CA ASN A 122 -11.67 -5.77 8.25
C ASN A 122 -12.91 -5.88 7.34
N PRO A 123 -13.09 -6.94 6.51
CA PRO A 123 -14.29 -7.07 5.69
C PRO A 123 -15.59 -7.08 6.50
N ALA A 124 -15.61 -7.81 7.64
CA ALA A 124 -16.76 -7.87 8.52
C ALA A 124 -16.98 -6.55 9.28
N ASN A 125 -15.90 -5.89 9.67
CA ASN A 125 -15.95 -4.62 10.40
C ASN A 125 -16.21 -3.41 9.49
N TRP A 126 -16.14 -3.57 8.17
CA TRP A 126 -16.25 -2.46 7.23
C TRP A 126 -17.55 -1.66 7.36
N ARG A 127 -18.67 -2.31 7.68
CA ARG A 127 -19.97 -1.65 7.89
C ARG A 127 -20.01 -0.75 9.14
N ASN A 128 -19.10 -0.97 10.08
CA ASN A 128 -19.00 -0.22 11.33
C ASN A 128 -17.85 0.79 11.30
N ASP A 129 -17.20 0.96 10.15
CA ASP A 129 -16.04 1.84 9.99
C ASP A 129 -16.49 3.30 9.83
N GLU A 130 -15.75 4.24 10.41
CA GLU A 130 -16.05 5.69 10.33
C GLU A 130 -16.11 6.23 8.90
N PHE A 131 -15.46 5.54 7.95
CA PHE A 131 -15.47 5.89 6.54
C PHE A 131 -16.52 5.13 5.72
N PHE A 132 -17.40 4.35 6.35
CA PHE A 132 -18.46 3.62 5.65
C PHE A 132 -19.55 4.55 5.11
N ASP A 133 -20.05 5.47 5.96
CA ASP A 133 -21.18 6.37 5.66
C ASP A 133 -20.77 7.69 4.99
N ASN A 134 -19.48 8.03 5.01
CA ASN A 134 -18.94 9.23 4.37
C ASN A 134 -18.70 9.05 2.84
N LYS A 135 -19.57 8.29 2.18
CA LYS A 135 -19.51 7.96 0.74
C LYS A 135 -20.35 8.89 -0.11
#